data_AF-W2MSY5-F1
#
_entry.id   AF-W2MSY5-F1
#
_cell.length_a   1.000
_cell.length_b   1.000
_cell.length_c   1.000
_cell.angle_alpha   90.00
_cell.angle_beta   90.00
_cell.angle_gamma   90.00
#
_symmetry.space_group_name_H-M   'P 1'
#
loop_
_entity.id
_entity.type
_entity.pdbx_description
1 polymer ?
#
loop_
_entity_poly.entity_id
_entity_poly.type
_entity_poly.pdbx_seq_one_letter_code
_entity_poly.pdbx_strand_id
1 'polypeptide(L)'
;MALPLKYTNEGVPKNWDGRDWQQYKWAMELVIKKKELADVVYEVTKRDQLTTDEGKTKFDSMQVTIMQLIGMSLPAEKLHQVRHKTTGTKMWRALCEIYECTENKTTIAHRTRYLRNEL
;
A
#
# COMPACT_ATOMS: atom_id res chain seq x y z
N MET A 1 15.67 10.61 -16.33
CA MET A 1 14.49 11.24 -15.73
C MET A 1 13.56 10.13 -15.25
N ALA A 2 13.07 10.17 -14.01
CA ALA A 2 12.06 9.21 -13.53
C ALA A 2 10.71 9.54 -14.17
N LEU A 3 9.92 8.52 -14.51
CA LEU A 3 8.57 8.74 -15.01
C LEU A 3 7.65 9.09 -13.83
N PRO A 4 6.76 10.09 -13.97
CA PRO A 4 5.82 10.44 -12.92
C PRO A 4 4.85 9.28 -12.66
N LEU A 5 4.45 9.12 -11.39
CA LEU A 5 3.42 8.16 -10.99
C LEU A 5 2.12 8.44 -11.76
N LYS A 6 1.58 7.41 -12.40
CA LYS A 6 0.31 7.50 -13.14
C LYS A 6 -0.84 7.10 -12.24
N TYR A 7 -2.01 7.67 -12.52
CA TYR A 7 -3.24 7.40 -11.76
C TYR A 7 -4.37 6.97 -12.70
N THR A 8 -5.30 6.19 -12.18
CA THR A 8 -6.60 5.94 -12.81
C THR A 8 -7.54 7.14 -12.60
N ASN A 9 -8.69 7.16 -13.28
CA ASN A 9 -9.72 8.18 -13.07
C ASN A 9 -10.26 8.20 -11.63
N GLU A 10 -10.09 7.11 -10.88
CA GLU A 10 -10.47 7.01 -9.47
C GLU A 10 -9.37 7.50 -8.50
N GLY A 11 -8.21 7.92 -9.02
CA GLY A 11 -7.04 8.32 -8.23
C GLY A 11 -6.17 7.16 -7.75
N VAL A 12 -6.42 5.92 -8.22
CA VAL A 12 -5.61 4.75 -7.87
C VAL A 12 -4.29 4.81 -8.63
N PRO A 13 -3.13 4.70 -7.95
CA PRO A 13 -1.86 4.57 -8.64
C PRO A 13 -1.86 3.41 -9.62
N LYS A 14 -1.17 3.54 -10.75
CA LYS A 14 -1.09 2.52 -11.80
C LYS A 14 0.36 2.19 -12.11
N ASN A 15 0.67 0.89 -12.14
CA ASN A 15 1.99 0.35 -12.48
C ASN A 15 3.13 1.02 -11.69
N TRP A 16 2.94 1.19 -10.38
CA TRP A 16 3.96 1.80 -9.52
C TRP A 16 5.21 0.92 -9.46
N ASP A 17 6.36 1.46 -9.88
CA ASP A 17 7.59 0.69 -10.07
C ASP A 17 8.45 0.52 -8.80
N GLY A 18 7.99 1.06 -7.67
CA GLY A 18 8.73 1.04 -6.40
C GLY A 18 9.40 2.37 -6.04
N ARG A 19 9.43 3.36 -6.96
CA ARG A 19 10.06 4.67 -6.71
C ARG A 19 9.15 5.61 -5.93
N ASP A 20 9.71 6.41 -5.05
CA ASP A 20 8.97 7.38 -4.24
C ASP A 20 7.78 6.75 -3.48
N TRP A 21 8.11 5.75 -2.65
CA TRP A 21 7.14 5.08 -1.76
C TRP A 21 6.21 6.06 -1.03
N GLN A 22 6.73 7.19 -0.55
CA GLN A 22 5.93 8.19 0.16
C GLN A 22 4.79 8.75 -0.70
N GLN A 23 5.03 8.98 -2.00
CA GLN A 23 4.00 9.46 -2.93
C GLN A 23 2.96 8.36 -3.21
N TYR A 24 3.41 7.13 -3.45
CA TYR A 24 2.52 5.99 -3.64
C TYR A 24 1.65 5.73 -2.42
N LYS A 25 2.26 5.71 -1.23
CA LYS A 25 1.57 5.48 0.05
C LYS A 25 0.50 6.54 0.26
N TRP A 26 0.85 7.82 0.13
CA TRP A 26 -0.10 8.92 0.26
C TRP A 26 -1.31 8.78 -0.69
N ALA A 27 -1.06 8.46 -1.97
CA ALA A 27 -2.14 8.29 -2.94
C ALA A 27 -3.04 7.08 -2.64
N MET A 28 -2.45 5.95 -2.25
CA MET A 28 -3.20 4.76 -1.84
C MET A 28 -4.01 5.03 -0.57
N GLU A 29 -3.44 5.72 0.43
CA GLU A 29 -4.15 6.09 1.65
C GLU A 29 -5.35 7.01 1.36
N LEU A 30 -5.24 7.91 0.37
CA LEU A 30 -6.36 8.74 -0.06
C LEU A 30 -7.51 7.89 -0.64
N VAL A 31 -7.18 6.90 -1.49
CA VAL A 31 -8.17 5.97 -2.06
C VAL A 31 -8.81 5.10 -0.98
N ILE A 32 -8.00 4.58 -0.05
CA ILE A 32 -8.45 3.75 1.08
C ILE A 32 -9.42 4.55 1.96
N LYS A 33 -9.11 5.82 2.26
CA LYS A 33 -10.01 6.72 3.00
C LYS A 33 -11.30 6.99 2.23
N LYS A 34 -11.22 7.29 0.93
CA LYS A 34 -12.39 7.56 0.08
C LYS A 34 -13.35 6.37 -0.01
N LYS A 35 -12.84 5.14 0.07
CA LYS A 35 -13.64 3.91 0.05
C LYS A 35 -14.00 3.39 1.45
N GLU A 36 -13.75 4.16 2.51
CA GLU A 36 -14.04 3.79 3.91
C GLU A 36 -13.37 2.48 4.35
N LEU A 37 -12.18 2.19 3.80
CA LEU A 37 -11.42 0.96 4.09
C LEU A 37 -10.34 1.17 5.16
N ALA A 38 -10.17 2.40 5.65
CA ALA A 38 -9.08 2.76 6.57
C ALA A 38 -9.11 1.93 7.86
N ASP A 39 -10.29 1.75 8.47
CA ASP A 39 -10.43 1.01 9.73
C ASP A 39 -10.05 -0.47 9.59
N VAL A 40 -10.26 -1.04 8.41
CA VAL A 40 -9.86 -2.43 8.09
C VAL A 40 -8.36 -2.52 7.81
N VAL A 41 -7.81 -1.54 7.09
CA VAL A 41 -6.39 -1.49 6.73
C VAL A 41 -5.50 -1.26 7.96
N TYR A 42 -5.91 -0.42 8.90
CA TYR A 42 -5.17 -0.14 10.13
C TYR A 42 -5.57 -1.03 11.31
N GLU A 43 -6.34 -2.10 11.06
CA GLU A 43 -6.78 -3.08 12.05
C GLU A 43 -7.54 -2.49 13.25
N VAL A 44 -8.20 -1.34 13.05
CA VAL A 44 -9.11 -0.73 14.03
C VAL A 44 -10.34 -1.63 14.18
N THR A 45 -10.88 -2.12 13.07
CA THR A 45 -11.94 -3.14 13.05
C THR A 45 -11.33 -4.51 12.86
N LYS A 46 -11.62 -5.45 13.78
CA LYS A 46 -11.21 -6.85 13.65
C LYS A 46 -12.41 -7.74 13.36
N ARG A 47 -12.20 -8.75 12.52
CA ARG A 47 -13.22 -9.75 12.20
C ARG A 47 -13.83 -10.39 13.44
N ASP A 48 -13.03 -10.65 14.47
CA ASP A 48 -13.46 -11.31 15.71
C ASP A 48 -14.34 -10.43 16.61
N GLN A 49 -14.36 -9.11 16.36
CA GLN A 49 -15.25 -8.18 17.07
C GLN A 49 -16.65 -8.13 16.44
N LEU A 50 -16.84 -8.74 15.27
CA LEU A 50 -18.10 -8.76 14.54
C LEU A 50 -18.94 -9.95 15.00
N THR A 51 -20.09 -9.65 15.59
CA THR A 51 -21.02 -10.65 16.14
C THR A 51 -22.01 -11.16 15.10
N THR A 52 -22.24 -10.41 14.01
CA THR A 52 -23.17 -10.77 12.93
C THR A 52 -22.45 -11.38 11.73
N ASP A 53 -23.09 -12.34 11.07
CA ASP A 53 -22.55 -12.96 9.85
C ASP A 53 -22.54 -11.98 8.66
N GLU A 54 -23.51 -11.06 8.61
CA GLU A 54 -23.50 -9.93 7.68
C GLU A 54 -22.28 -9.02 7.87
N GLY A 55 -21.88 -8.76 9.12
CA GLY A 55 -20.68 -7.98 9.43
C GLY A 55 -19.41 -8.68 8.93
N LYS A 56 -19.29 -9.98 9.20
CA LYS A 56 -18.13 -10.79 8.77
C LYS A 56 -18.01 -10.84 7.25
N THR A 57 -19.11 -11.06 6.53
CA THR A 57 -19.10 -11.08 5.05
C THR A 57 -18.75 -9.72 4.45
N LYS A 58 -19.23 -8.61 5.03
CA LYS A 58 -18.83 -7.25 4.64
C LYS A 58 -17.34 -6.99 4.90
N PHE A 59 -16.82 -7.47 6.04
CA PHE A 59 -15.39 -7.35 6.33
C PHE A 59 -14.53 -8.15 5.35
N ASP A 60 -14.94 -9.38 5.04
CA ASP A 60 -14.22 -10.25 4.09
C ASP A 60 -14.25 -9.63 2.67
N SER A 61 -15.33 -8.98 2.26
CA SER A 61 -15.39 -8.25 0.98
C SER A 61 -14.51 -6.98 0.95
N MET A 62 -14.41 -6.26 2.08
CA MET A 62 -13.47 -5.14 2.24
C MET A 62 -12.01 -5.62 2.10
N GLN A 63 -11.66 -6.77 2.67
CA GLN A 63 -10.33 -7.38 2.51
C GLN A 63 -10.01 -7.66 1.04
N VAL A 64 -10.95 -8.25 0.30
CA VAL A 64 -10.80 -8.50 -1.15
C VAL A 64 -10.65 -7.20 -1.93
N THR A 65 -11.43 -6.18 -1.60
CA THR A 65 -11.34 -4.85 -2.24
C THR A 65 -9.95 -4.24 -2.06
N ILE A 66 -9.36 -4.32 -0.86
CA ILE A 66 -8.00 -3.85 -0.59
C ILE A 66 -6.97 -4.64 -1.43
N MET A 67 -7.10 -5.97 -1.49
CA MET A 67 -6.23 -6.81 -2.33
C MET A 67 -6.31 -6.42 -3.81
N GLN A 68 -7.50 -6.12 -4.31
CA GLN A 68 -7.70 -5.69 -5.69
C GLN A 68 -7.05 -4.33 -5.95
N LEU A 69 -7.23 -3.35 -5.06
CA LEU A 69 -6.61 -2.03 -5.20
C LEU A 69 -5.08 -2.12 -5.27
N ILE A 70 -4.48 -2.89 -4.36
CA ILE A 70 -3.03 -3.11 -4.36
C ILE A 70 -2.61 -3.94 -5.59
N GLY A 71 -3.36 -4.98 -5.94
CA GLY A 71 -3.06 -5.83 -7.08
C GLY A 71 -3.04 -5.07 -8.41
N MET A 72 -3.93 -4.10 -8.58
CA MET A 72 -4.01 -3.30 -9.80
C MET A 72 -3.06 -2.09 -9.81
N SER A 73 -2.55 -1.68 -8.64
CA SER A 73 -1.61 -0.57 -8.54
C SER A 73 -0.16 -0.97 -8.80
N LEU A 74 0.17 -2.26 -8.63
CA LEU A 74 1.51 -2.80 -8.75
C LEU A 74 1.74 -3.50 -10.11
N PRO A 75 2.94 -3.39 -10.70
CA PRO A 75 3.37 -4.27 -11.78
C PRO A 75 3.61 -5.70 -11.23
N ALA A 76 3.56 -6.70 -12.10
CA ALA A 76 3.62 -8.12 -11.73
C ALA A 76 4.82 -8.47 -10.83
N GLU A 77 5.99 -7.93 -11.12
CA GLU A 77 7.22 -8.14 -10.34
C GLU A 77 7.06 -7.73 -8.87
N LYS A 78 6.49 -6.56 -8.62
CA LYS A 78 6.26 -6.06 -7.25
C LYS A 78 5.09 -6.78 -6.59
N LEU A 79 4.04 -7.08 -7.35
CA LEU A 79 2.90 -7.84 -6.88
C LEU A 79 3.32 -9.21 -6.31
N HIS A 80 4.26 -9.91 -6.96
CA HIS A 80 4.76 -11.21 -6.48
C HIS A 80 5.35 -11.16 -5.07
N GLN A 81 5.90 -10.02 -4.65
CA GLN A 81 6.48 -9.86 -3.31
C GLN A 81 5.41 -9.91 -2.21
N VAL A 82 4.17 -9.53 -2.51
CA VAL A 82 3.11 -9.37 -1.52
C VAL A 82 1.85 -10.21 -1.79
N ARG A 83 1.74 -10.82 -2.98
CA ARG A 83 0.59 -11.64 -3.40
C ARG A 83 0.33 -12.87 -2.52
N HIS A 84 1.37 -13.42 -1.88
CA HIS A 84 1.23 -14.59 -1.02
C HIS A 84 0.52 -14.28 0.31
N LYS A 85 0.21 -13.01 0.61
CA LYS A 85 -0.53 -12.61 1.81
C LYS A 85 -2.02 -12.95 1.67
N THR A 86 -2.60 -13.47 2.73
CA THR A 86 -3.97 -14.01 2.74
C THR A 86 -5.07 -12.96 2.80
N THR A 87 -4.74 -11.71 3.15
CA THR A 87 -5.71 -10.62 3.32
C THR A 87 -5.14 -9.30 2.82
N GLY A 88 -6.01 -8.37 2.43
CA GLY A 88 -5.62 -7.04 1.96
C GLY A 88 -4.86 -6.25 3.01
N THR A 89 -5.25 -6.34 4.28
CA THR A 89 -4.52 -5.72 5.40
C THR A 89 -3.09 -6.25 5.52
N LYS A 90 -2.89 -7.58 5.43
CA LYS A 90 -1.54 -8.18 5.46
C LYS A 90 -0.71 -7.79 4.24
N MET A 91 -1.34 -7.66 3.07
CA MET A 91 -0.69 -7.22 1.84
C MET A 91 -0.23 -5.76 1.94
N TRP A 92 -1.07 -4.87 2.49
CA TRP A 92 -0.73 -3.48 2.77
C TRP A 92 0.40 -3.37 3.80
N ARG A 93 0.29 -4.09 4.93
CA ARG A 93 1.35 -4.13 5.95
C ARG A 93 2.68 -4.58 5.35
N ALA A 94 2.69 -5.63 4.53
CA ALA A 94 3.91 -6.13 3.89
C ALA A 94 4.54 -5.07 2.96
N LEU A 95 3.74 -4.28 2.25
CA LEU A 95 4.26 -3.14 1.47
C LEU A 95 4.89 -2.08 2.38
N CYS A 96 4.21 -1.70 3.46
CA CYS A 96 4.78 -0.79 4.45
C CYS A 96 6.09 -1.35 5.01
N GLU A 97 6.18 -2.63 5.36
CA GLU A 97 7.43 -3.24 5.84
C GLU A 97 8.53 -3.18 4.78
N ILE A 98 8.27 -3.58 3.53
CA ILE A 98 9.28 -3.59 2.46
C ILE A 98 9.85 -2.18 2.19
N TYR A 99 9.00 -1.15 2.23
CA TYR A 99 9.38 0.20 1.79
C TYR A 99 9.55 1.22 2.92
N GLU A 100 9.11 0.91 4.14
CA GLU A 100 9.29 1.74 5.36
C GLU A 100 10.33 1.16 6.31
N CYS A 101 10.65 -0.13 6.26
CA CYS A 101 11.76 -0.67 7.06
C CYS A 101 13.10 -0.07 6.59
N THR A 102 13.52 0.92 7.36
CA THR A 102 14.87 1.45 7.51
C THR A 102 15.85 0.38 8.00
N GLU A 103 16.24 -0.53 7.12
CA GLU A 103 17.57 -1.19 7.17
C GLU A 103 18.29 -1.25 5.82
N ASN A 104 17.77 -0.60 4.77
CA ASN A 104 18.61 -0.28 3.62
C ASN A 104 19.46 0.96 3.93
N LYS A 105 20.61 0.74 4.61
CA LYS A 105 21.70 1.72 4.81
C LYS A 105 22.03 2.50 3.52
N THR A 106 21.78 1.90 2.36
CA THR A 106 21.90 2.47 1.02
C THR A 106 20.94 3.65 0.76
N THR A 107 19.68 3.60 1.18
CA THR A 107 18.73 4.71 0.93
C THR A 107 19.03 5.93 1.80
N ILE A 108 19.50 5.72 3.04
CA ILE A 108 20.05 6.79 3.89
C ILE A 108 21.32 7.34 3.23
N ALA A 109 22.24 6.50 2.77
CA ALA A 109 23.46 6.94 2.11
C ALA A 109 23.21 7.76 0.83
N HIS A 110 22.18 7.42 0.04
CA HIS A 110 21.76 8.23 -1.11
C HIS A 110 21.15 9.57 -0.70
N ARG A 111 20.32 9.61 0.36
CA ARG A 111 19.78 10.87 0.92
C ARG A 111 20.88 11.76 1.48
N THR A 112 21.86 11.20 2.20
CA THR A 112 23.01 11.93 2.75
C THR A 112 23.93 12.44 1.65
N ARG A 113 24.13 11.70 0.56
CA ARG A 113 24.92 12.18 -0.60
C ARG A 113 24.23 13.30 -1.36
N TYR A 114 22.91 13.24 -1.53
CA TYR A 114 22.15 14.29 -2.22
C TYR A 114 22.20 15.61 -1.43
N LEU A 115 21.97 15.56 -0.12
CA LEU A 115 22.06 16.73 0.76
C LEU A 115 23.48 17.32 0.88
N ARG A 116 24.54 16.52 0.67
CA ARG A 116 25.93 17.00 0.69
C ARG A 116 26.36 17.66 -0.61
N ASN A 117 25.66 17.42 -1.72
CA ASN A 117 25.95 18.02 -3.03
C ASN A 117 25.13 19.30 -3.28
N GLU A 118 24.19 19.65 -2.38
CA GLU A 118 23.41 20.89 -2.42
C GLU A 118 23.86 21.94 -1.36
N LEU A 119 24.98 21.68 -0.68
CA LEU A 119 25.70 22.61 0.22
C LEU A 119 27.05 22.99 -0.39
#